data_AF-A0A9P0L1U2-F1
#
_entry.id   AF-A0A9P0L1U2-F1
#
_cell.length_a   1.000
_cell.length_b   1.000
_cell.length_c   1.000
_cell.angle_alpha   90.00
_cell.angle_beta   90.00
_cell.angle_gamma   90.00
#
_symmetry.space_group_name_H-M   'P 1'
#
loop_
_entity.id
_entity.type
_entity.pdbx_description
1 polymer ?
#
loop_
_entity_poly.entity_id
_entity_poly.type
_entity_poly.pdbx_seq_one_letter_code
_entity_poly.pdbx_strand_id
1 'polypeptide(L)'
;MAVVNSNYEFIMVDAGINGRISDGGVLNYTEFGRALSNKLLQNPEPRELPNSSVDTEDLASGTIVEGNWRTNGSATGLQAA
;
A
#
# COMPACT_ATOMS: atom_id res chain seq x y z
N MET A 1 -16.63 3.83 3.40
CA MET A 1 -15.36 3.08 3.26
C MET A 1 -15.63 1.62 3.55
N ALA A 2 -14.96 0.70 2.88
CA ALA A 2 -15.06 -0.73 3.20
C ALA A 2 -13.68 -1.35 3.25
N VAL A 3 -13.47 -2.26 4.19
CA VAL A 3 -12.27 -3.10 4.31
C VAL A 3 -12.68 -4.50 3.89
N VAL A 4 -11.98 -5.05 2.89
CA VAL A 4 -12.25 -6.37 2.33
C VAL A 4 -11.00 -7.24 2.38
N ASN A 5 -11.20 -8.55 2.46
CA ASN A 5 -10.11 -9.50 2.29
C ASN A 5 -9.78 -9.75 0.80
N SER A 6 -8.80 -10.62 0.55
CA SER A 6 -8.38 -10.98 -0.81
C SER A 6 -9.46 -11.70 -1.64
N ASN A 7 -10.50 -12.23 -1.00
CA ASN A 7 -11.64 -12.89 -1.65
C ASN A 7 -12.81 -11.92 -1.88
N TYR A 8 -12.61 -10.61 -1.72
CA TYR A 8 -13.65 -9.58 -1.82
C TYR A 8 -14.77 -9.70 -0.78
N GLU A 9 -14.51 -10.36 0.35
CA GLU A 9 -15.47 -10.48 1.45
C GLU A 9 -15.31 -9.29 2.40
N PHE A 10 -16.44 -8.70 2.82
CA PHE A 10 -16.44 -7.55 3.73
C PHE A 10 -16.01 -7.96 5.14
N ILE A 11 -14.91 -7.37 5.62
CA ILE A 11 -14.46 -7.46 7.01
C ILE A 11 -15.10 -6.33 7.83
N MET A 12 -15.20 -5.14 7.22
CA MET A 12 -15.81 -3.97 7.85
C MET A 12 -16.38 -3.03 6.79
N VAL A 13 -17.52 -2.41 7.11
CA VAL A 13 -18.14 -1.36 6.31
C VAL A 13 -18.44 -0.17 7.20
N ASP A 14 -17.92 0.99 6.81
CA ASP A 14 -18.17 2.28 7.43
C ASP A 14 -18.98 3.14 6.44
N ALA A 15 -20.25 3.36 6.76
CA ALA A 15 -21.16 4.19 5.97
C ALA A 15 -21.11 5.64 6.49
N GLY A 16 -20.38 6.49 5.78
CA GLY A 16 -20.27 7.91 6.10
C GLY A 16 -21.53 8.72 5.78
N ILE A 17 -21.49 9.99 6.14
CA ILE A 17 -22.52 10.99 5.77
C ILE A 17 -22.14 11.73 4.49
N ASN A 18 -23.14 12.29 3.79
CA ASN A 18 -22.89 13.13 2.62
C ASN A 18 -22.08 14.38 3.00
N GLY A 19 -20.93 14.55 2.36
CA GLY A 19 -20.05 15.71 2.54
C GLY A 19 -18.93 15.72 1.50
N ARG A 20 -18.39 16.91 1.21
CA ARG A 20 -17.16 17.04 0.40
C ARG A 20 -15.94 16.87 1.32
N ILE A 21 -15.53 15.62 1.52
CA ILE A 21 -14.33 15.27 2.27
C ILE A 21 -13.42 14.48 1.32
N SER A 22 -12.11 14.72 1.38
CA SER A 22 -11.13 13.96 0.59
C SER A 22 -11.04 12.51 1.06
N ASP A 23 -10.55 11.61 0.21
CA ASP A 23 -10.36 10.19 0.57
C ASP A 23 -9.50 10.02 1.82
N GLY A 24 -8.45 10.83 1.96
CA GLY A 24 -7.61 10.87 3.17
C GLY A 24 -8.36 11.35 4.41
N GLY A 25 -9.26 12.33 4.25
CA GLY A 25 -10.13 12.79 5.33
C GLY A 25 -11.16 11.75 5.75
N VAL A 26 -11.74 11.02 4.78
CA VAL A 26 -12.66 9.91 5.04
C VAL A 26 -11.95 8.80 5.80
N LEU A 27 -10.77 8.37 5.34
CA LEU A 27 -9.96 7.34 6.01
C LEU A 27 -9.63 7.75 7.45
N ASN A 28 -9.14 8.97 7.67
CA ASN A 28 -8.75 9.45 8.98
C ASN A 28 -9.92 9.51 9.99
N TYR A 29 -11.15 9.68 9.51
CA TYR A 29 -12.33 9.73 10.37
C TYR A 29 -12.90 8.34 10.72
N THR A 30 -12.55 7.31 9.95
CA THR A 30 -13.02 5.93 10.22
C THR A 30 -12.33 5.31 11.43
N GLU A 31 -13.02 4.35 12.07
CA GLU A 31 -12.42 3.58 13.17
C GLU A 31 -11.15 2.83 12.75
N PHE A 32 -11.13 2.30 11.53
CA PHE A 32 -9.95 1.66 10.96
C PHE A 32 -8.79 2.63 10.75
N GLY A 33 -9.03 3.84 10.21
CA GLY A 33 -7.96 4.84 10.06
C GLY A 33 -7.37 5.25 11.40
N ARG A 34 -8.20 5.37 12.45
CA ARG A 34 -7.73 5.62 13.82
C ARG A 34 -6.91 4.44 14.36
N ALA A 35 -7.37 3.21 14.15
CA ALA A 35 -6.65 2.01 14.59
C ALA A 35 -5.31 1.85 13.86
N LEU A 36 -5.27 2.17 12.56
CA LEU A 36 -4.05 2.18 11.75
C LEU A 36 -3.05 3.22 12.26
N SER A 37 -3.49 4.46 12.47
CA SER A 37 -2.64 5.56 12.98
C SER A 37 -2.09 5.29 14.38
N ASN A 38 -2.88 4.63 15.24
CA ASN A 38 -2.50 4.31 16.61
C ASN A 38 -1.76 2.96 16.76
N LYS A 39 -1.39 2.30 15.65
CA LYS A 39 -0.72 0.98 15.65
C LYS A 39 -1.48 -0.09 16.46
N LEU A 40 -2.81 -0.02 16.43
CA LEU A 40 -3.69 -0.99 17.09
C LEU A 40 -4.00 -2.19 16.19
N LEU A 41 -3.76 -2.05 14.88
CA LEU A 41 -3.78 -3.16 13.95
C LEU A 41 -2.51 -3.96 14.19
N GLN A 42 -2.63 -5.27 14.44
CA GLN A 42 -1.50 -6.18 14.65
C GLN A 42 -0.81 -6.50 13.32
N ASN A 43 -0.41 -5.47 12.58
CA ASN A 43 0.29 -5.61 11.31
C ASN A 43 1.72 -6.11 11.55
N PRO A 44 2.26 -6.93 10.63
CA PRO A 44 3.65 -7.35 10.71
C PRO A 44 4.58 -6.14 10.58
N GLU A 45 5.76 -6.25 11.20
CA GLU A 45 6.80 -5.24 11.04
C GLU A 45 7.18 -5.07 9.56
N PRO A 46 7.56 -3.85 9.14
CA PRO A 46 8.01 -3.60 7.77
C PRO A 46 9.14 -4.55 7.38
N ARG A 47 8.96 -5.23 6.26
CA ARG A 47 9.96 -6.11 5.66
C ARG A 47 9.92 -5.97 4.15
N GLU A 48 11.08 -6.11 3.52
CA GLU A 48 11.18 -6.22 2.07
C GLU A 48 10.31 -7.38 1.56
N LEU A 49 9.51 -7.10 0.55
CA LEU A 49 8.68 -8.12 -0.07
C LEU A 49 9.60 -9.10 -0.82
N PRO A 50 9.39 -10.42 -0.70
CA PRO A 50 10.17 -11.37 -1.47
C PRO A 50 9.97 -11.10 -2.97
N ASN A 51 11.07 -11.05 -3.71
CA ASN A 51 11.11 -10.69 -5.14
C ASN A 51 10.69 -9.25 -5.48
N SER A 52 10.70 -8.32 -4.51
CA SER A 52 10.62 -6.90 -4.86
C SER A 52 11.93 -6.46 -5.50
N SER A 53 11.83 -5.99 -6.73
CA SER A 53 12.89 -5.24 -7.38
C SER A 53 12.90 -3.83 -6.81
N VAL A 54 13.82 -3.53 -5.91
CA VAL A 54 13.96 -2.21 -5.29
C VAL A 54 15.14 -1.49 -5.94
N ASP A 55 14.94 -0.24 -6.33
CA ASP A 55 16.06 0.64 -6.68
C ASP A 55 16.80 0.99 -5.40
N THR A 56 18.09 0.72 -5.35
CA THR A 56 18.91 0.98 -4.16
C THR A 56 19.82 2.17 -4.43
N GLU A 57 19.87 3.14 -3.53
CA GLU A 57 20.83 4.24 -3.62
C GLU A 57 22.18 3.79 -3.06
N ASP A 58 23.22 3.79 -3.89
CA ASP A 58 24.59 3.64 -3.43
C ASP A 58 25.11 5.03 -3.01
N LEU A 59 25.17 5.25 -1.69
CA LEU A 59 25.63 6.50 -1.10
C LEU A 59 27.12 6.77 -1.33
N ALA A 60 27.93 5.75 -1.64
CA ALA A 60 29.36 5.92 -1.89
C ALA A 60 29.62 6.42 -3.32
N SER A 61 28.86 5.95 -4.30
CA SER A 61 28.98 6.35 -5.71
C SER A 61 28.01 7.46 -6.11
N GLY A 62 27.01 7.78 -5.27
CA GLY A 62 25.96 8.74 -5.57
C GLY A 62 25.05 8.31 -6.73
N THR A 63 25.01 7.02 -7.04
CA THR A 63 24.23 6.46 -8.15
C THR A 63 23.09 5.60 -7.64
N ILE A 64 21.95 5.65 -8.36
CA ILE A 64 20.85 4.72 -8.17
C ILE A 64 21.24 3.40 -8.85
N VAL A 65 21.31 2.32 -8.07
CA VAL A 65 21.36 0.94 -8.55
C VAL A 65 19.93 0.55 -8.91
N GLU A 66 19.66 0.42 -10.20
CA GLU A 66 18.33 0.08 -10.69
C GLU A 66 17.93 -1.33 -10.27
N GLY A 67 16.73 -1.44 -9.69
CA GLY A 67 16.10 -2.69 -9.36
C GLY A 67 15.63 -3.42 -10.62
N ASN A 68 15.49 -4.73 -10.51
CA ASN A 68 15.12 -5.65 -11.59
C ASN A 68 13.78 -5.31 -12.32
N TRP A 69 12.96 -4.36 -11.84
CA TRP A 69 11.73 -3.93 -12.52
C TRP A 69 11.98 -3.02 -13.71
N ARG A 70 13.06 -2.23 -13.69
CA ARG A 70 13.42 -1.35 -14.81
C ARG A 70 14.09 -2.11 -15.94
N THR A 71 14.83 -3.17 -15.58
CA THR A 71 15.67 -3.92 -16.51
C THR A 71 15.01 -5.18 -17.05
N ASN A 72 13.96 -5.68 -16.40
CA ASN A 72 13.25 -6.88 -16.85
C ASN A 72 11.93 -6.48 -17.53
N GLY A 73 11.84 -6.63 -18.86
CA GLY A 73 10.66 -6.28 -19.66
C GLY A 73 9.38 -7.07 -19.32
N SER A 74 9.45 -8.03 -18.39
CA SER A 74 8.31 -8.77 -17.84
C SER A 74 7.77 -8.18 -16.53
N ALA A 75 8.40 -7.14 -15.97
CA ALA A 75 7.97 -6.49 -14.74
C ALA A 75 6.95 -5.35 -14.96
N THR A 76 6.31 -5.31 -16.12
CA THR A 76 5.12 -4.48 -16.30
C THR A 76 4.00 -5.11 -15.48
N GLY A 77 3.43 -4.35 -14.54
CA GLY A 77 2.15 -4.66 -13.87
C GLY A 77 0.94 -4.69 -14.80
N LEU A 78 1.17 -5.02 -16.07
CA LEU A 78 0.27 -5.20 -17.18
C LEU A 78 0.76 -6.47 -17.88
N GLN A 79 0.26 -7.63 -17.46
CA GLN A 79 0.03 -8.71 -18.41
C GLN A 79 -1.23 -8.28 -19.17
N ALA A 80 -1.02 -7.81 -20.41
CA ALA A 80 -2.12 -7.63 -21.34
C ALA A 80 -2.77 -9.00 -21.57
N ALA A 81 -4.07 -9.06 -21.28
CA ALA A 81 -4.96 -10.10 -21.76
C ALA A 81 -5.07 -10.04 -23.30
#